data_AF-A0A1I3SCZ4-F1
#
_entry.id   AF-A0A1I3SCZ4-F1
#
_cell.length_a   1.000
_cell.length_b   1.000
_cell.length_c   1.000
_cell.angle_alpha   90.00
_cell.angle_beta   90.00
_cell.angle_gamma   90.00
#
_symmetry.space_group_name_H-M   'P 1'
#
loop_
_entity.id
_entity.type
_entity.pdbx_description
1 polymer ?
#
loop_
_entity_poly.entity_id
_entity_poly.type
_entity_poly.pdbx_seq_one_letter_code
_entity_poly.pdbx_strand_id
1 'polypeptide(L)' 'MSITTFRVAAVQAAPIFLDLEATLEKTISLIESAADHGAKLIAFPETWIPGYPWFIWLDSPLWGMQFLKQYHDN' A
#
# COMPACT_ATOMS: atom_id res chain seq x y z
N MET A 1 30.81 -1.93 -21.85
CA MET A 1 30.26 -1.68 -20.51
C MET A 1 29.56 -2.95 -20.04
N SER A 2 29.84 -3.40 -18.81
CA SER A 2 29.05 -4.47 -18.18
C SER A 2 27.70 -3.90 -17.77
N ILE A 3 26.61 -4.60 -18.07
CA ILE A 3 25.26 -4.21 -17.62
C ILE A 3 25.02 -4.88 -16.26
N THR A 4 24.86 -4.07 -15.21
CA THR A 4 24.42 -4.57 -13.91
C THR A 4 22.93 -4.85 -13.96
N THR A 5 22.52 -6.08 -13.60
CA THR A 5 21.11 -6.45 -13.51
C THR A 5 20.67 -6.50 -12.04
N PHE A 6 19.46 -6.02 -11.78
CA PHE A 6 18.83 -6.08 -10.46
C PHE A 6 17.46 -6.72 -10.59
N ARG A 7 17.09 -7.54 -9.60
CA ARG A 7 15.70 -7.99 -9.44
C ARG A 7 14.93 -6.92 -8.69
N VAL A 8 13.72 -6.63 -9.15
CA VAL A 8 12.80 -5.68 -8.52
C VAL A 8 11.44 -6.34 -8.36
N ALA A 9 10.64 -5.85 -7.42
CA ALA A 9 9.29 -6.32 -7.13
C ALA A 9 8.27 -5.18 -7.24
N ALA A 10 7.08 -5.49 -7.74
CA ALA A 10 5.94 -4.59 -7.75
C ALA A 10 4.76 -5.30 -7.07
N VAL A 11 4.20 -4.68 -6.05
CA VAL A 11 3.11 -5.27 -5.25
C VAL A 11 1.77 -4.95 -5.89
N GLN A 12 1.00 -5.99 -6.17
CA GLN A 12 -0.42 -5.90 -6.49
C GLN A 12 -1.21 -6.63 -5.39
N ALA A 13 -1.67 -5.87 -4.41
CA ALA A 13 -2.48 -6.35 -3.30
C ALA A 13 -3.46 -5.26 -2.87
N ALA A 14 -4.49 -5.61 -2.10
CA ALA A 14 -5.34 -4.66 -1.39
C ALA A 14 -4.78 -4.39 0.03
N PRO A 15 -4.85 -3.16 0.54
CA PRO A 15 -4.47 -2.86 1.93
C PRO A 15 -5.49 -3.46 2.90
N ILE A 16 -5.19 -3.44 4.20
CA ILE A 16 -6.24 -3.62 5.21
C ILE A 16 -6.87 -2.24 5.41
N PHE A 17 -7.90 -1.97 4.62
CA PHE A 17 -8.44 -0.62 4.43
C PHE A 17 -8.83 0.04 5.76
N LEU A 18 -8.32 1.26 6.00
CA LEU A 18 -8.51 2.05 7.23
C LEU A 18 -7.97 1.40 8.52
N ASP A 19 -7.05 0.45 8.38
CA ASP A 19 -6.29 -0.16 9.46
C ASP A 19 -4.79 0.03 9.19
N LEU A 20 -4.22 1.07 9.80
CA LEU A 20 -2.80 1.43 9.68
C LEU A 20 -1.89 0.26 10.10
N GLU A 21 -2.11 -0.27 11.31
CA GLU A 21 -1.24 -1.28 11.92
C GLU A 21 -1.28 -2.58 11.12
N ALA A 22 -2.47 -3.07 10.76
CA ALA A 22 -2.59 -4.28 9.98
C ALA A 22 -2.03 -4.12 8.55
N THR A 23 -2.16 -2.94 7.94
CA THR A 23 -1.53 -2.66 6.64
C THR A 23 -0.02 -2.56 6.78
N LEU A 24 0.51 -2.01 7.88
CA LEU A 24 1.94 -1.96 8.17
C LEU A 24 2.53 -3.37 8.34
N GLU A 25 1.89 -4.23 9.13
CA GLU A 25 2.28 -5.64 9.30
C GLU A 25 2.32 -6.38 7.96
N LYS A 26 1.28 -6.19 7.13
CA LYS A 26 1.24 -6.74 5.77
C LYS A 26 2.37 -6.20 4.89
N THR A 27 2.68 -4.91 5.01
CA THR A 27 3.75 -4.25 4.24
C THR A 27 5.10 -4.87 4.59
N ILE A 28 5.39 -5.07 5.88
CA ILE A 28 6.62 -5.70 6.35
C ILE A 28 6.75 -7.12 5.79
N SER A 29 5.70 -7.93 5.89
CA SER A 29 5.68 -9.30 5.34
C SER A 29 5.94 -9.34 3.82
N LEU A 30 5.39 -8.38 3.07
CA LEU A 30 5.65 -8.28 1.62
C LEU A 30 7.08 -7.85 1.30
N ILE A 31 7.69 -6.98 2.11
CA ILE A 31 9.11 -6.59 1.99
C ILE A 31 10.00 -7.81 2.25
N GLU A 32 9.74 -8.56 3.32
CA GLU A 32 10.47 -9.78 3.66
C GLU A 32 10.39 -10.80 2.53
N SER A 33 9.18 -11.05 2.01
CA SER A 33 8.99 -11.93 0.86
C SER A 33 9.76 -11.46 -0.38
N ALA A 34 9.73 -10.16 -0.72
CA ALA A 34 10.50 -9.65 -1.85
C ALA A 34 12.02 -9.78 -1.63
N ALA A 35 12.50 -9.59 -0.41
CA ALA A 35 13.90 -9.77 -0.04
C ALA A 35 14.33 -11.25 -0.17
N ASP A 36 13.50 -12.19 0.28
CA ASP A 36 13.74 -13.65 0.13
C ASP A 36 13.82 -14.06 -1.34
N HIS A 37 13.05 -13.41 -2.20
CA HIS A 37 13.14 -13.58 -3.65
C HIS A 37 14.30 -12.80 -4.29
N GLY A 38 15.14 -12.11 -3.52
CA GLY A 38 16.33 -11.42 -3.99
C GLY A 38 16.08 -10.05 -4.63
N ALA A 39 14.90 -9.46 -4.43
CA ALA A 39 14.61 -8.11 -4.93
C ALA A 39 15.49 -7.06 -4.22
N LYS A 40 15.92 -6.05 -4.97
CA LYS A 40 16.70 -4.90 -4.48
C LYS A 40 15.88 -3.60 -4.42
N LEU A 41 14.67 -3.65 -4.96
CA LEU A 41 13.67 -2.58 -4.92
C LEU A 41 12.30 -3.23 -4.89
N ILE A 42 11.39 -2.69 -4.09
CA ILE A 42 9.98 -3.06 -4.05
C ILE A 42 9.15 -1.77 -4.14
N ALA A 43 8.11 -1.79 -4.97
CA ALA A 43 7.14 -0.70 -5.10
C ALA A 43 5.76 -1.15 -4.64
N PHE A 44 5.05 -0.23 -3.97
CA PHE A 44 3.69 -0.42 -3.48
C PHE A 44 2.69 0.45 -4.26
N PRO A 45 1.39 0.13 -4.23
CA PRO A 45 0.34 0.97 -4.82
C PRO A 45 0.33 2.40 -4.27
N GLU A 46 -0.26 3.31 -5.04
CA GLU A 46 -0.50 4.69 -4.59
C GLU A 46 -1.32 4.72 -3.30
N THR A 47 -0.90 5.56 -2.35
CA THR A 47 -1.53 5.74 -1.02
C THR A 47 -1.84 4.41 -0.29
N TRP A 48 -0.90 3.46 -0.40
CA TRP A 48 -1.02 2.11 0.17
C TRP A 48 -1.37 2.05 1.66
N ILE A 49 -0.86 2.99 2.48
CA ILE A 49 -1.08 3.04 3.93
C ILE A 49 -1.85 4.32 4.27
N PRO A 50 -3.02 4.26 4.94
CA PRO A 50 -3.79 3.07 5.33
C PRO A 50 -4.63 2.47 4.17
N GLY A 51 -4.46 2.99 2.96
CA GLY A 51 -5.11 2.51 1.74
C GLY A 51 -5.72 3.66 0.94
N TYR A 52 -5.79 3.50 -0.38
CA TYR A 52 -6.24 4.57 -1.27
C TYR A 52 -7.67 5.04 -0.92
N PRO A 53 -7.92 6.37 -0.83
CA PRO A 53 -9.21 6.93 -0.44
C PRO A 53 -10.23 6.84 -1.58
N TRP A 54 -10.57 5.63 -2.00
CA TRP A 54 -11.45 5.37 -3.14
C TRP A 54 -12.85 5.98 -2.97
N PHE A 55 -13.29 6.16 -1.72
CA PHE A 55 -14.61 6.71 -1.40
C PHE A 55 -14.82 8.13 -1.92
N ILE A 56 -13.76 8.89 -2.23
CA ILE A 56 -13.88 10.24 -2.81
C ILE A 56 -14.45 10.22 -4.24
N TRP A 57 -14.48 9.06 -4.89
CA TRP A 57 -14.92 8.90 -6.27
C TRP A 57 -16.29 8.24 -6.44
N LEU A 58 -16.87 7.65 -5.38
CA LEU A 58 -18.02 6.76 -5.54
C LEU A 58 -19.38 7.40 -5.22
N ASP A 59 -19.43 8.44 -4.39
CA ASP A 59 -20.69 9.09 -3.99
C ASP A 59 -20.44 10.57 -3.61
N SER A 60 -21.48 11.25 -3.14
CA SER A 60 -21.45 12.59 -2.61
C SER A 60 -20.40 12.75 -1.48
N PRO A 61 -19.76 13.93 -1.37
CA PRO A 61 -18.85 14.22 -0.27
C PRO A 61 -19.43 13.93 1.12
N LEU A 62 -20.75 14.16 1.30
CA LEU A 62 -21.45 13.89 2.56
C LEU A 62 -21.42 12.40 2.96
N TRP A 63 -21.62 11.50 2.00
CA TRP A 63 -21.50 10.05 2.25
C TRP A 63 -20.04 9.69 2.58
N GLY A 64 -19.07 10.28 1.89
CA GLY A 64 -17.64 10.07 2.15
C GLY A 64 -17.16 10.54 3.53
N MET A 65 -17.86 11.49 4.17
CA MET A 65 -17.51 12.01 5.50
C MET A 65 -17.39 10.91 6.57
N GLN A 66 -18.09 9.78 6.41
CA GLN A 66 -18.03 8.65 7.34
C GLN A 66 -16.64 8.01 7.44
N PHE A 67 -15.82 8.13 6.40
CA PHE A 67 -14.46 7.57 6.36
C PHE A 67 -13.38 8.60 6.71
N LEU A 68 -13.64 9.90 6.50
CA LEU A 68 -12.62 10.94 6.58
C LEU A 68 -11.94 11.05 7.94
N LYS A 69 -12.68 10.93 9.05
CA LYS A 69 -12.08 11.02 10.38
C LYS A 69 -11.10 9.87 10.60
N GLN A 70 -11.57 8.64 10.40
CA GLN A 70 -10.74 7.45 10.56
C GLN A 70 -9.55 7.46 9.58
N TYR A 71 -9.74 7.94 8.34
CA TYR A 71 -8.66 8.06 7.37
C TYR A 71 -7.54 9.01 7.81
N HIS A 72 -7.86 10.14 8.46
CA HIS A 72 -6.87 11.09 8.98
C HIS A 72 -6.26 10.68 10.33
N ASP A 73 -6.98 9.89 11.12
CA ASP A 73 -6.48 9.37 12.40
C ASP A 73 -5.48 8.22 12.20
N ASN A 74 -5.51 7.58 11.03
CA ASN A 74 -4.54 6.57 10.58
C ASN A 74 -3.31 7.20 9.90
#